data_AF-A0A820ND60-F1
#
_entry.id   AF-A0A820ND60-F1
#
_cell.length_a   1.000
_cell.length_b   1.000
_cell.length_c   1.000
_cell.angle_alpha   90.00
_cell.angle_beta   90.00
_cell.angle_gamma   90.00
#
_symmetry.space_group_name_H-M   'P 1'
#
loop_
_entity.id
_entity.type
_entity.pdbx_description
1 polymer ?
#
loop_
_entity_poly.entity_id
_entity_poly.type
_entity_poly.pdbx_seq_one_letter_code
_entity_poly.pdbx_strand_id
1 'polypeptide(L)'
;MILMHSYTMDSWSSELLSCVAHIIGLIYSSCWRDGLKLQHVQLIVPSEDTTYDHIFVLIRLVSYQPFHQRISAQSYNDETVLMDASLTFLFGIIETYDLGCFMSSQTNLTTTLWSIAQTSHYDRIRVCAYGFLAEFLSDKQLKVLKISNNMCEFFFRILEQAENHPTKKWKRITISHLLK
;
A
#
# COMPACT_ATOMS: atom_id res chain seq x y z
N MET A 1 17.67 -4.87 -9.62
CA MET A 1 18.07 -5.16 -8.22
C MET A 1 16.90 -5.72 -7.41
N ILE A 2 15.84 -4.95 -7.15
CA ILE A 2 14.69 -5.40 -6.33
C ILE A 2 14.06 -6.68 -6.89
N LEU A 3 13.88 -6.76 -8.21
CA LEU A 3 13.38 -7.95 -8.90
C LEU A 3 14.21 -9.21 -8.56
N MET A 4 15.55 -9.12 -8.64
CA MET A 4 16.44 -10.25 -8.35
C MET A 4 16.39 -10.69 -6.89
N HIS A 5 16.33 -9.74 -5.94
CA HIS A 5 16.35 -10.06 -4.52
C HIS A 5 14.99 -10.46 -3.93
N SER A 6 13.89 -10.18 -4.64
CA SER A 6 12.53 -10.45 -4.15
C SER A 6 12.23 -11.93 -3.87
N TYR A 7 13.02 -12.86 -4.43
CA TYR A 7 12.88 -14.31 -4.17
C TYR A 7 13.66 -14.80 -2.95
N THR A 8 14.50 -13.96 -2.36
CA THR A 8 15.40 -14.33 -1.26
C THR A 8 15.14 -13.47 -0.02
N MET A 9 13.90 -13.03 0.21
CA MET A 9 13.54 -12.12 1.30
C MET A 9 13.89 -12.67 2.69
N ASP A 10 13.82 -13.99 2.87
CA ASP A 10 14.25 -14.66 4.11
C ASP A 10 15.73 -14.44 4.45
N SER A 11 16.56 -14.15 3.45
CA SER A 11 18.00 -13.91 3.61
C SER A 11 18.39 -12.44 3.51
N TRP A 12 17.44 -11.51 3.54
CA TRP A 12 17.76 -10.09 3.49
C TRP A 12 18.42 -9.65 4.80
N SER A 13 19.55 -8.97 4.69
CA SER A 13 20.12 -8.24 5.83
C SER A 13 19.29 -6.98 6.12
N SER A 14 19.50 -6.41 7.30
CA SER A 14 18.90 -5.10 7.68
C SER A 14 19.25 -4.01 6.68
N GLU A 15 20.49 -3.99 6.18
CA GLU A 15 20.96 -2.99 5.23
C GLU A 15 20.27 -3.14 3.87
N LEU A 16 20.12 -4.37 3.38
CA LEU A 16 19.40 -4.63 2.13
C LEU A 16 17.93 -4.25 2.25
N LEU A 17 17.28 -4.65 3.35
CA LEU A 17 15.89 -4.30 3.64
C LEU A 17 15.70 -2.77 3.65
N SER A 18 16.53 -2.05 4.41
CA SER A 18 16.48 -0.59 4.49
C SER A 18 16.69 0.05 3.12
N CYS A 19 17.68 -0.42 2.37
CA CYS A 19 17.98 0.11 1.04
C CYS A 19 16.80 -0.08 0.08
N VAL A 20 16.20 -1.27 0.05
CA VAL A 20 15.02 -1.55 -0.78
C VAL A 20 13.82 -0.69 -0.36
N ALA A 21 13.55 -0.58 0.95
CA ALA A 21 12.45 0.21 1.49
C ALA A 21 12.54 1.68 1.04
N HIS A 22 13.72 2.27 1.18
CA HIS A 22 13.95 3.68 0.84
C HIS A 22 14.00 3.92 -0.68
N ILE A 23 14.52 2.99 -1.47
CA ILE A 23 14.49 3.10 -2.94
C ILE A 23 13.04 3.08 -3.45
N ILE A 24 12.21 2.15 -2.97
CA ILE A 24 10.78 2.10 -3.34
C ILE A 24 10.07 3.37 -2.88
N GLY A 25 10.33 3.82 -1.65
CA GLY A 25 9.76 5.07 -1.13
C GLY A 25 10.15 6.31 -1.95
N LEU A 26 11.42 6.38 -2.39
CA LEU A 26 11.92 7.47 -3.23
C LEU A 26 11.27 7.45 -4.62
N ILE A 27 11.19 6.27 -5.24
CA ILE A 27 10.52 6.05 -6.53
C ILE A 27 9.08 6.52 -6.45
N TYR A 28 8.33 6.02 -5.47
CA TYR A 28 6.93 6.39 -5.26
C TYR A 28 6.78 7.91 -5.07
N SER A 29 7.59 8.49 -4.18
CA SER A 29 7.53 9.93 -3.89
C SER A 29 7.81 10.78 -5.12
N SER A 30 8.69 10.31 -6.02
CA SER A 30 9.03 11.01 -7.26
C SER A 30 7.91 10.92 -8.30
N CYS A 31 7.27 9.76 -8.41
CA CYS A 31 6.19 9.57 -9.39
C CYS A 31 4.90 10.33 -9.04
N TRP A 32 4.57 10.47 -7.76
CA TRP A 32 3.28 11.02 -7.29
C TRP A 32 3.33 12.46 -6.76
N ARG A 33 4.46 13.18 -6.88
CA ARG A 33 4.59 14.55 -6.33
C ARG A 33 3.86 15.63 -7.12
N ASP A 34 3.93 15.59 -8.45
CA ASP A 34 3.62 16.74 -9.30
C ASP A 34 2.48 16.48 -10.31
N GLY A 35 1.63 15.48 -10.06
CA GLY A 35 0.44 15.20 -10.88
C GLY A 35 0.70 14.53 -12.25
N LEU A 36 1.95 14.50 -12.72
CA LEU A 36 2.38 13.80 -13.95
C LEU A 36 2.64 12.30 -13.72
N LYS A 37 1.71 11.62 -13.03
CA LYS A 37 1.85 10.23 -12.56
C LYS A 37 2.27 9.28 -13.69
N LEU A 38 1.53 9.26 -14.80
CA LEU A 38 1.74 8.32 -15.90
C LEU A 38 3.14 8.45 -16.53
N GLN A 39 3.59 9.69 -16.77
CA GLN A 39 4.90 9.93 -17.39
C GLN A 39 6.05 9.43 -16.51
N HIS A 40 5.99 9.68 -15.20
CA HIS A 40 7.02 9.22 -14.28
C HIS A 40 7.00 7.70 -14.07
N VAL A 41 5.82 7.08 -14.01
CA VAL A 41 5.72 5.63 -13.91
C VAL A 41 6.28 4.96 -15.17
N GLN A 42 6.02 5.51 -16.35
CA GLN A 42 6.58 5.02 -17.61
C GLN A 42 8.11 5.13 -17.69
N LEU A 43 8.75 6.05 -16.94
CA LEU A 43 10.22 6.09 -16.87
C LEU A 43 10.81 4.90 -16.12
N ILE A 44 10.06 4.36 -15.16
CA ILE A 44 10.48 3.23 -14.31
C ILE A 44 10.06 1.92 -14.95
N VAL A 45 8.92 1.94 -15.62
CA VAL A 45 8.25 0.78 -16.17
C VAL A 45 7.88 1.09 -17.63
N PRO A 46 8.87 1.04 -18.54
CA PRO A 46 8.70 1.55 -19.90
C PRO A 46 7.86 0.67 -20.83
N SER A 47 7.56 -0.57 -20.42
CA SER A 47 6.76 -1.50 -21.22
C SER A 47 5.71 -2.24 -20.38
N GLU A 48 4.65 -2.71 -21.04
CA GLU A 48 3.63 -3.55 -20.40
C GLU A 48 4.24 -4.83 -19.81
N ASP A 49 5.14 -5.50 -20.55
CA ASP A 49 5.80 -6.73 -20.08
C ASP A 49 6.56 -6.51 -18.77
N THR A 50 7.30 -5.40 -18.66
CA THR A 50 8.02 -5.07 -17.43
C THR A 50 7.08 -4.59 -16.32
N THR A 51 5.88 -4.12 -16.63
CA THR A 51 4.90 -3.67 -15.64
C THR A 51 4.42 -4.81 -14.76
N TYR A 52 4.07 -5.94 -15.35
CA TYR A 52 3.63 -7.10 -14.59
C TYR A 52 4.73 -7.64 -13.67
N ASP A 53 5.98 -7.68 -14.14
CA ASP A 53 7.12 -8.08 -13.33
C ASP A 53 7.28 -7.21 -12.07
N HIS A 54 7.19 -5.89 -12.21
CA HIS A 54 7.26 -4.97 -11.08
C HIS A 54 6.06 -5.15 -10.14
N ILE A 55 4.86 -5.33 -10.68
CA ILE A 55 3.65 -5.62 -9.89
C ILE A 55 3.83 -6.91 -9.09
N PHE A 56 4.31 -8.00 -9.70
CA PHE A 56 4.52 -9.27 -9.00
C PHE A 56 5.56 -9.15 -7.90
N VAL A 57 6.61 -8.36 -8.09
CA VAL A 57 7.60 -8.06 -7.05
C VAL A 57 6.95 -7.35 -5.87
N LEU A 58 6.16 -6.31 -6.13
CA LEU A 58 5.44 -5.57 -5.08
C LEU A 58 4.42 -6.45 -4.36
N ILE A 59 3.65 -7.25 -5.09
CA ILE A 59 2.71 -8.24 -4.52
C ILE A 59 3.47 -9.20 -3.61
N ARG A 60 4.63 -9.70 -4.02
CA ARG A 60 5.45 -10.63 -3.23
C ARG A 60 5.95 -9.99 -1.93
N LEU A 61 6.43 -8.75 -1.99
CA LEU A 61 6.83 -7.98 -0.81
C LEU A 61 5.66 -7.77 0.15
N VAL A 62 4.51 -7.36 -0.37
CA VAL A 62 3.28 -7.18 0.41
C VAL A 62 2.77 -8.50 0.98
N SER A 63 3.00 -9.63 0.30
CA SER A 63 2.52 -10.94 0.74
C SER A 63 3.47 -11.64 1.72
N TYR A 64 4.66 -11.08 1.96
CA TYR A 64 5.66 -11.72 2.81
C TYR A 64 5.30 -11.57 4.29
N GLN A 65 4.73 -12.63 4.85
CA GLN A 65 4.20 -12.70 6.22
C GLN A 65 5.15 -12.21 7.32
N PRO A 66 6.47 -12.49 7.31
CA PRO A 66 7.36 -11.99 8.35
C PRO A 66 7.40 -10.46 8.48
N PHE A 67 7.15 -9.72 7.40
CA PHE A 67 7.05 -8.26 7.49
C PHE A 67 5.79 -7.81 8.23
N HIS A 68 4.67 -8.53 8.10
CA HIS A 68 3.39 -8.15 8.72
C HIS A 68 3.49 -8.11 10.24
N GLN A 69 4.19 -9.09 10.80
CA GLN A 69 4.40 -9.25 12.24
C GLN A 69 5.29 -8.15 12.85
N ARG A 70 6.01 -7.39 12.00
CA ARG A 70 6.95 -6.34 12.42
C ARG A 70 6.44 -4.94 12.13
N ILE A 71 5.22 -4.79 11.60
CA ILE A 71 4.65 -3.46 11.34
C ILE A 71 4.42 -2.75 12.69
N SER A 72 5.11 -1.64 12.87
CA SER A 72 4.99 -0.76 14.03
C SER A 72 3.82 0.20 13.85
N ALA A 73 3.28 0.76 14.93
CA ALA A 73 2.23 1.79 14.86
C ALA A 73 2.69 3.10 14.20
N GLN A 74 4.00 3.27 14.01
CA GLN A 74 4.63 4.44 13.41
C GLN A 74 5.76 3.99 12.47
N SER A 75 6.15 4.87 11.54
CA SER A 75 7.17 4.59 10.51
C SER A 75 8.59 4.61 11.08
N TYR A 76 8.90 3.71 12.02
CA TYR A 76 10.20 3.64 12.71
C TYR A 76 11.14 2.54 12.24
N ASN A 77 10.61 1.48 11.65
CA ASN A 77 11.42 0.39 11.14
C ASN A 77 11.25 0.23 9.62
N ASP A 78 12.24 -0.41 9.01
CA ASP A 78 12.30 -0.57 7.57
C ASP A 78 11.18 -1.48 7.04
N GLU A 79 10.68 -2.44 7.82
CA GLU A 79 9.52 -3.26 7.42
C GLU A 79 8.25 -2.42 7.26
N THR A 80 8.00 -1.49 8.19
CA THR A 80 6.84 -0.57 8.11
C THR A 80 7.00 0.38 6.92
N VAL A 81 8.20 0.93 6.72
CA VAL A 81 8.50 1.81 5.57
C VAL A 81 8.32 1.05 4.26
N LEU A 82 8.86 -0.17 4.16
CA LEU A 82 8.76 -1.00 2.97
C LEU A 82 7.31 -1.35 2.65
N MET A 83 6.52 -1.74 3.66
CA MET A 83 5.12 -2.10 3.47
C MET A 83 4.29 -0.90 3.01
N ASP A 84 4.45 0.25 3.67
CA ASP A 84 3.77 1.50 3.30
C ASP A 84 4.12 1.93 1.87
N ALA A 85 5.42 1.94 1.55
CA ALA A 85 5.90 2.32 0.22
C ALA A 85 5.43 1.34 -0.87
N SER A 86 5.49 0.03 -0.60
CA SER A 86 5.09 -0.99 -1.57
C SER A 86 3.59 -0.97 -1.85
N LEU A 87 2.75 -0.87 -0.82
CA LEU A 87 1.30 -0.75 -0.97
C LEU A 87 0.92 0.52 -1.72
N THR A 88 1.50 1.65 -1.33
CA THR A 88 1.17 2.92 -1.98
C THR A 88 1.64 2.96 -3.43
N PHE A 89 2.81 2.39 -3.73
CA PHE A 89 3.30 2.32 -5.10
C PHE A 89 2.43 1.38 -5.95
N LEU A 90 2.09 0.20 -5.43
CA LEU A 90 1.23 -0.75 -6.11
C LEU A 90 -0.15 -0.14 -6.40
N PHE A 91 -0.73 0.56 -5.43
CA PHE A 91 -2.00 1.28 -5.60
C PHE A 91 -1.91 2.30 -6.74
N GLY A 92 -0.84 3.10 -6.75
CA GLY A 92 -0.60 4.09 -7.79
C GLY A 92 -0.48 3.48 -9.18
N ILE A 93 0.23 2.35 -9.32
CA ILE A 93 0.36 1.64 -10.61
C ILE A 93 -1.02 1.17 -11.10
N ILE A 94 -1.84 0.58 -10.22
CA ILE A 94 -3.19 0.12 -10.60
C ILE A 94 -4.08 1.26 -11.04
N GLU A 95 -4.10 2.37 -10.29
CA GLU A 95 -4.87 3.58 -10.65
C GLU A 95 -4.42 4.13 -12.01
N THR A 96 -3.12 4.07 -12.30
CA THR A 96 -2.53 4.64 -13.52
C THR A 96 -2.80 3.82 -14.77
N TYR A 97 -2.82 2.48 -14.65
CA TYR A 97 -2.96 1.56 -15.78
C TYR A 97 -4.31 0.83 -15.82
N ASP A 98 -5.26 1.18 -14.95
CA ASP A 98 -6.58 0.55 -14.84
C ASP A 98 -6.52 -0.99 -14.73
N LEU A 99 -5.67 -1.47 -13.81
CA LEU A 99 -5.37 -2.90 -13.67
C LEU A 99 -6.33 -3.63 -12.71
N GLY A 100 -7.51 -3.06 -12.43
CA GLY A 100 -8.44 -3.60 -11.44
C GLY A 100 -8.81 -5.07 -11.73
N CYS A 101 -9.17 -5.40 -12.98
CA CYS A 101 -9.49 -6.78 -13.35
C CYS A 101 -8.32 -7.75 -13.13
N PHE A 102 -7.09 -7.36 -13.47
CA PHE A 102 -5.90 -8.18 -13.23
C PHE A 102 -5.66 -8.41 -11.73
N MET A 103 -5.86 -7.39 -10.90
CA MET A 103 -5.69 -7.54 -9.44
C MET A 103 -6.78 -8.41 -8.83
N SER A 104 -8.00 -8.35 -9.36
CA SER A 104 -9.10 -9.23 -8.93
C SER A 104 -8.83 -10.71 -9.17
N SER A 105 -8.00 -11.06 -10.16
CA SER A 105 -7.62 -12.46 -10.42
C SER A 105 -6.54 -12.97 -9.46
N GLN A 106 -5.89 -12.11 -8.67
CA GLN A 106 -4.87 -12.49 -7.68
C GLN A 106 -5.53 -12.88 -6.35
N THR A 107 -6.07 -14.09 -6.27
CA THR A 107 -6.88 -14.57 -5.13
C THR A 107 -6.18 -14.44 -3.78
N ASN A 108 -4.88 -14.77 -3.70
CA ASN A 108 -4.10 -14.69 -2.47
C ASN A 108 -3.84 -13.25 -2.00
N LEU A 109 -3.85 -12.29 -2.92
CA LEU A 109 -3.63 -10.88 -2.59
C LEU A 109 -4.81 -10.30 -1.80
N THR A 110 -6.03 -10.67 -2.15
CA THR A 110 -7.24 -10.24 -1.42
C THR A 110 -7.18 -10.64 0.05
N THR A 111 -6.89 -11.92 0.33
CA THR A 111 -6.76 -12.43 1.71
C THR A 111 -5.61 -11.78 2.46
N THR A 112 -4.48 -11.58 1.79
CA THR A 112 -3.30 -10.90 2.35
C THR A 112 -3.63 -9.47 2.78
N LEU A 113 -4.19 -8.68 1.88
CA LEU A 113 -4.53 -7.28 2.15
C LEU A 113 -5.62 -7.15 3.21
N TRP A 114 -6.60 -8.05 3.19
CA TRP A 114 -7.60 -8.10 4.24
C TRP A 114 -6.96 -8.34 5.61
N SER A 115 -6.05 -9.31 5.71
CA SER A 115 -5.32 -9.56 6.96
C SER A 115 -4.54 -8.33 7.43
N ILE A 116 -3.81 -7.68 6.51
CA ILE A 116 -3.08 -6.44 6.80
C ILE A 116 -4.03 -5.34 7.29
N ALA A 117 -5.18 -5.16 6.63
CA ALA A 117 -6.17 -4.14 6.98
C ALA A 117 -6.87 -4.39 8.34
N GLN A 118 -6.87 -5.64 8.82
CA GLN A 118 -7.41 -5.98 10.15
C GLN A 118 -6.36 -5.89 11.25
N THR A 119 -5.11 -6.25 10.95
CA THR A 119 -4.08 -6.48 11.98
C THR A 119 -3.04 -5.37 12.09
N SER A 120 -2.87 -4.54 11.04
CA SER A 120 -1.85 -3.49 11.05
C SER A 120 -2.12 -2.45 12.13
N HIS A 121 -1.09 -2.17 12.92
CA HIS A 121 -1.09 -1.09 13.91
C HIS A 121 -0.80 0.29 13.30
N TYR A 122 -0.35 0.34 12.04
CA TYR A 122 -0.10 1.61 11.34
C TYR A 122 -1.31 2.01 10.51
N ASP A 123 -2.00 3.04 10.97
CA ASP A 123 -3.20 3.60 10.37
C ASP A 123 -3.10 3.82 8.85
N ARG A 124 -1.95 4.30 8.36
CA ARG A 124 -1.74 4.53 6.93
C ARG A 124 -1.74 3.23 6.12
N ILE A 125 -0.99 2.21 6.57
CA ILE A 125 -0.97 0.89 5.91
C ILE A 125 -2.37 0.29 5.91
N ARG A 126 -3.09 0.41 7.04
CA ARG A 126 -4.46 -0.08 7.17
C ARG A 126 -5.41 0.55 6.16
N VAL A 127 -5.40 1.88 6.06
CA VAL A 127 -6.21 2.63 5.09
C VAL A 127 -5.83 2.29 3.66
N CYS A 128 -4.53 2.23 3.35
CA CYS A 128 -4.05 1.84 2.03
C CYS A 128 -4.53 0.44 1.66
N ALA A 129 -4.47 -0.53 2.56
CA ALA A 129 -4.95 -1.89 2.30
C ALA A 129 -6.46 -1.94 2.06
N TYR A 130 -7.28 -1.21 2.82
CA TYR A 130 -8.72 -1.11 2.54
C TYR A 130 -9.03 -0.41 1.22
N GLY A 131 -8.38 0.72 0.94
CA GLY A 131 -8.55 1.44 -0.32
C GLY A 131 -8.17 0.56 -1.50
N PHE A 132 -7.06 -0.16 -1.39
CA PHE A 132 -6.62 -1.12 -2.38
C PHE A 132 -7.67 -2.20 -2.65
N LEU A 133 -8.24 -2.81 -1.60
CA LEU A 133 -9.33 -3.77 -1.75
C LEU A 133 -10.59 -3.15 -2.39
N ALA A 134 -10.86 -1.86 -2.16
CA ALA A 134 -12.00 -1.17 -2.75
C ALA A 134 -11.91 -1.04 -4.29
N GLU A 135 -10.71 -0.95 -4.85
CA GLU A 135 -10.49 -0.69 -6.28
C GLU A 135 -10.80 -1.88 -7.20
N PHE A 136 -10.70 -3.13 -6.72
CA PHE A 136 -10.88 -4.31 -7.60
C PHE A 136 -11.78 -5.40 -7.05
N LEU A 137 -12.31 -5.26 -5.83
CA LEU A 137 -13.33 -6.18 -5.37
C LEU A 137 -14.68 -5.81 -5.96
N SER A 138 -15.46 -6.84 -6.31
CA SER A 138 -16.86 -6.64 -6.71
C SER A 138 -17.71 -6.10 -5.54
N ASP A 139 -18.80 -5.40 -5.85
CA ASP A 139 -19.79 -4.94 -4.86
C ASP A 139 -20.23 -6.03 -3.89
N LYS A 140 -20.38 -7.26 -4.37
CA LYS A 140 -20.76 -8.40 -3.54
C LYS A 140 -19.68 -8.71 -2.50
N GLN A 141 -18.41 -8.72 -2.90
CA GLN A 141 -17.27 -8.95 -2.01
C GLN A 141 -17.09 -7.78 -1.04
N LEU A 142 -17.23 -6.54 -1.50
CA LEU A 142 -17.17 -5.34 -0.64
C LEU A 142 -18.23 -5.37 0.47
N LYS A 143 -19.47 -5.76 0.12
CA LYS A 143 -20.57 -5.93 1.09
C LYS A 143 -20.28 -7.03 2.11
N VAL A 144 -19.75 -8.17 1.66
CA VAL A 144 -19.39 -9.30 2.55
C VAL A 144 -18.29 -8.90 3.53
N LEU A 145 -17.24 -8.23 3.05
CA LEU A 145 -16.11 -7.78 3.86
C LEU A 145 -16.41 -6.50 4.66
N LYS A 146 -17.56 -5.84 4.40
CA LYS A 146 -17.97 -4.60 5.06
C LYS A 146 -16.90 -3.50 5.00
N ILE A 147 -16.18 -3.40 3.87
CA ILE A 147 -15.03 -2.47 3.72
C ILE A 147 -15.45 -1.03 3.98
N SER A 148 -16.58 -0.59 3.39
CA SER A 148 -17.10 0.76 3.59
C SER A 148 -17.40 1.04 5.06
N ASN A 149 -18.01 0.09 5.79
CA ASN A 149 -18.31 0.26 7.21
C ASN A 149 -17.03 0.37 8.04
N ASN A 150 -16.03 -0.47 7.77
CA ASN A 150 -14.75 -0.45 8.49
C ASN A 150 -14.00 0.87 8.26
N MET A 151 -14.02 1.38 7.02
CA MET A 151 -13.43 2.67 6.67
C MET A 151 -14.19 3.83 7.32
N CYS A 152 -15.52 3.83 7.29
CA CYS A 152 -16.33 4.84 7.98
C CYS A 152 -16.07 4.87 9.48
N GLU A 153 -16.04 3.70 10.13
CA GLU A 153 -15.75 3.59 11.57
C GLU A 153 -14.35 4.10 11.89
N PHE A 154 -13.36 3.75 11.06
CA PHE A 154 -11.99 4.23 11.19
C PHE A 154 -11.92 5.77 11.12
N PHE A 155 -12.51 6.38 10.09
CA PHE A 155 -12.50 7.84 9.94
C PHE A 155 -13.28 8.54 11.07
N PHE A 156 -14.40 7.96 11.49
CA PHE A 156 -15.15 8.48 12.63
C PHE A 156 -14.30 8.50 13.91
N ARG A 157 -13.58 7.42 14.21
CA ARG A 157 -12.66 7.37 15.36
C ARG A 157 -11.54 8.41 15.26
N ILE A 158 -10.97 8.63 14.07
CA ILE A 158 -9.97 9.69 13.87
C ILE A 158 -10.57 11.07 14.15
N LEU A 159 -11.77 11.34 13.65
CA LEU A 159 -12.45 12.62 13.87
C LEU A 159 -12.76 12.84 15.35
N GLU A 160 -13.29 11.84 16.04
CA GLU A 160 -13.56 11.87 17.48
C GLU A 160 -12.27 12.10 18.29
N GLN A 161 -11.17 11.45 17.92
CA GLN A 161 -9.87 11.70 18.57
C GLN A 161 -9.33 13.10 18.30
N ALA A 162 -9.54 13.63 17.09
CA ALA A 162 -9.13 14.98 16.74
C ALA A 162 -9.92 16.05 17.49
N GLU A 163 -11.22 15.83 17.66
CA GLU A 163 -12.12 16.68 18.46
C GLU A 163 -11.69 16.69 19.94
N ASN A 164 -11.41 15.52 20.52
CA ASN A 164 -11.00 15.39 21.92
C ASN A 164 -9.56 15.87 22.19
N HIS A 165 -8.71 15.94 21.16
CA HIS A 165 -7.30 16.36 21.28
C HIS A 165 -6.91 17.37 20.18
N PRO A 166 -7.47 18.59 20.21
CA PRO A 166 -7.35 19.57 19.13
C PRO A 166 -5.93 20.11 18.92
N THR A 167 -5.05 19.99 19.93
CA THR A 167 -3.65 20.44 19.88
C THR A 167 -2.71 19.40 19.29
N LYS A 168 -3.15 18.14 19.12
CA LYS A 168 -2.33 17.09 18.52
C LYS A 168 -2.23 17.35 17.02
N LYS A 169 -1.02 17.49 16.48
CA LYS A 169 -0.80 17.63 15.03
C LYS A 169 -1.12 16.30 14.34
N TRP A 170 -2.38 16.09 13.98
CA TRP A 170 -2.76 15.02 13.07
C TRP A 170 -2.17 15.34 11.71
N LYS A 171 -1.39 14.42 11.11
CA LYS A 171 -0.86 14.59 9.75
C LYS A 171 -2.07 14.84 8.84
N ARG A 172 -2.17 16.06 8.28
CA ARG A 172 -3.25 16.45 7.37
C ARG A 172 -3.23 15.52 6.15
N ILE A 173 -4.06 14.49 6.15
CA ILE A 173 -4.45 13.82 4.91
C ILE A 173 -5.58 14.67 4.36
N THR A 174 -5.37 15.27 3.19
CA THR A 174 -6.43 16.02 2.52
C THR A 174 -7.57 15.06 2.18
N ILE A 175 -8.79 15.41 2.60
CA ILE A 175 -10.04 14.67 2.36
C ILE A 175 -10.23 14.35 0.86
N SER A 176 -9.63 15.14 -0.04
CA SER A 176 -9.61 14.89 -1.48
C SER A 176 -8.97 13.57 -1.91
N HIS A 177 -8.18 12.91 -1.05
CA HIS A 177 -7.64 11.56 -1.31
C HIS A 177 -8.57 10.44 -0.84
N LEU A 178 -9.65 10.77 -0.12
CA LEU A 178 -10.64 9.81 0.40
C LEU A 178 -11.97 9.85 -0.36
N LEU A 179 -12.16 10.82 -1.25
CA LEU A 179 -13.42 11.09 -1.96
C LEU A 179 -13.28 11.01 -3.48
N LYS A 180 -12.44 10.10 -4.00
CA LYS A 180 -12.52 9.69 -5.39
C LYS A 180 -13.26 8.37 -5.48
#